data_AF-A0A0C9YX20-F1
#
_entry.id   AF-A0A0C9YX20-F1
#
_cell.length_a   1.000
_cell.length_b   1.000
_cell.length_c   1.000
_cell.angle_alpha   90.00
_cell.angle_beta   90.00
_cell.angle_gamma   90.00
#
_symmetry.space_group_name_H-M   'P 1'
#
loop_
_entity.id
_entity.type
_entity.pdbx_description
1 polymer ?
#
loop_
_entity_poly.entity_id
_entity_poly.type
_entity_poly.pdbx_seq_one_letter_code
_entity_poly.pdbx_strand_id
1 'polypeptide(L)'
;RSVQDPLVHHGRHFGRVVHAFCNVQTLLTNGMTLMVEVEERGPETLTQEERKEYSVFWELLKIVPNLEDRIMSSSEQDMIAVAELIQTGTSVARSDDMKSMKAAIIDWITPKGQALIPHIPRNAKTGRGFHHECTGALLCPAGYEWANSETKAKLRSSQLQVAGDQWPLFLYADYSYDAEDPWNGLLHSSLLVSAYRHIFTSPSSVDQ
;
A
#
# COMPACT_ATOMS: atom_id res chain seq x y z
N ARG A 1 -29.17 9.07 0.61
CA ARG A 1 -27.85 8.49 0.24
C ARG A 1 -27.93 8.20 -1.25
N SER A 2 -27.13 8.86 -2.10
CA SER A 2 -27.05 8.40 -3.49
C SER A 2 -26.49 6.98 -3.48
N VAL A 3 -27.09 6.08 -4.24
CA VAL A 3 -26.55 4.74 -4.42
C VAL A 3 -25.25 4.91 -5.20
N GLN A 4 -24.12 4.67 -4.55
CA GLN A 4 -22.82 4.71 -5.21
C GLN A 4 -22.75 3.55 -6.21
N ASP A 5 -22.23 3.80 -7.41
CA ASP A 5 -22.11 2.78 -8.45
C ASP A 5 -21.32 1.56 -7.92
N PRO A 6 -21.81 0.32 -8.08
CA PRO A 6 -21.14 -0.89 -7.60
C PRO A 6 -19.69 -1.03 -8.09
N LEU A 7 -19.36 -0.56 -9.30
CA LEU A 7 -17.99 -0.60 -9.81
C LEU A 7 -17.01 0.20 -8.96
N VAL A 8 -17.47 1.31 -8.37
CA VAL A 8 -16.65 2.09 -7.44
C VAL A 8 -16.39 1.27 -6.18
N HIS A 9 -17.39 0.55 -5.68
CA HIS A 9 -17.22 -0.34 -4.52
C HIS A 9 -16.24 -1.49 -4.81
N HIS A 10 -16.38 -2.17 -5.95
CA HIS A 10 -15.46 -3.23 -6.35
C HIS A 10 -14.04 -2.70 -6.58
N GLY A 11 -13.90 -1.51 -7.18
CA GLY A 11 -12.61 -0.83 -7.33
C GLY A 11 -11.92 -0.55 -5.99
N ARG A 12 -12.69 -0.19 -4.95
CA ARG A 12 -12.11 -0.06 -3.59
C ARG A 12 -11.53 -1.37 -3.08
N HIS A 13 -12.22 -2.49 -3.31
CA HIS A 13 -11.73 -3.80 -2.89
C HIS A 13 -10.49 -4.22 -3.69
N PHE A 14 -10.57 -4.16 -5.01
CA PHE A 14 -9.46 -4.45 -5.93
C PHE A 14 -8.19 -3.64 -5.58
N GLY A 15 -8.34 -2.33 -5.35
CA GLY A 15 -7.23 -1.46 -4.97
C GLY A 15 -6.57 -1.85 -3.64
N ARG A 16 -7.32 -2.42 -2.69
CA ARG A 16 -6.78 -2.82 -1.38
C ARG A 16 -6.12 -4.18 -1.40
N VAL A 17 -6.71 -5.15 -2.11
CA VAL A 17 -6.29 -6.56 -2.01
C VAL A 17 -5.46 -7.05 -3.19
N VAL A 18 -5.52 -6.39 -4.34
CA VAL A 18 -4.82 -6.79 -5.56
C VAL A 18 -3.75 -5.78 -5.95
N HIS A 19 -4.13 -4.56 -6.31
CA HIS A 19 -3.18 -3.58 -6.86
C HIS A 19 -3.56 -2.12 -6.60
N ALA A 20 -2.95 -1.53 -5.56
CA ALA A 20 -3.26 -0.17 -5.08
C ALA A 20 -2.91 0.99 -6.02
N PHE A 21 -2.01 0.77 -6.98
CA PHE A 21 -1.49 1.79 -7.90
C PHE A 21 -1.73 1.42 -9.37
N CYS A 22 -2.67 0.50 -9.62
CA CYS A 22 -3.00 0.07 -10.97
C CYS A 22 -3.58 1.22 -11.80
N ASN A 23 -3.14 1.33 -13.07
CA ASN A 23 -3.88 2.04 -14.10
C ASN A 23 -4.91 1.07 -14.70
N VAL A 24 -6.16 1.19 -14.27
CA VAL A 24 -7.23 0.24 -14.62
C VAL A 24 -7.52 0.25 -16.12
N GLN A 25 -7.46 1.42 -16.78
CA GLN A 25 -7.70 1.48 -18.22
C GLN A 25 -6.65 0.70 -18.99
N THR A 26 -5.36 0.92 -18.67
CA THR A 26 -4.26 0.14 -19.26
C THR A 26 -4.40 -1.35 -18.96
N LEU A 27 -4.74 -1.71 -17.71
CA LEU A 27 -4.96 -3.09 -17.33
C LEU A 27 -6.06 -3.77 -18.14
N LEU A 28 -7.19 -3.10 -18.38
CA LEU A 28 -8.28 -3.66 -19.18
C LEU A 28 -7.88 -3.81 -20.65
N THR A 29 -7.25 -2.79 -21.24
CA THR A 29 -6.80 -2.83 -22.64
C THR A 29 -5.77 -3.94 -22.87
N ASN A 30 -4.73 -4.00 -22.02
CA ASN A 30 -3.69 -5.03 -22.11
C ASN A 30 -4.26 -6.40 -21.78
N GLY A 31 -5.10 -6.50 -20.74
CA GLY A 31 -5.73 -7.74 -20.30
C GLY A 31 -6.58 -8.41 -21.39
N MET A 32 -7.38 -7.63 -22.12
CA MET A 32 -8.14 -8.14 -23.26
C MET A 32 -7.24 -8.62 -24.40
N THR A 33 -6.17 -7.87 -24.70
CA THR A 33 -5.20 -8.27 -25.74
C THR A 33 -4.51 -9.59 -25.36
N LEU A 34 -4.08 -9.71 -24.10
CA LEU A 34 -3.44 -10.91 -23.57
C LEU A 34 -4.41 -12.10 -23.47
N MET A 35 -5.69 -11.85 -23.20
CA MET A 35 -6.71 -12.90 -23.17
C MET A 35 -6.84 -13.60 -24.53
N VAL A 36 -6.89 -12.82 -25.62
CA VAL A 36 -6.90 -13.35 -27.00
C VAL A 36 -5.61 -14.10 -27.30
N GLU A 37 -4.45 -13.54 -26.96
CA GLU A 37 -3.17 -14.20 -27.19
C GLU A 37 -3.05 -15.54 -26.45
N VAL A 38 -3.51 -15.60 -25.20
CA VAL A 38 -3.54 -16.84 -24.40
C VAL A 38 -4.48 -17.87 -25.01
N GLU A 39 -5.64 -17.46 -25.53
CA GLU A 39 -6.58 -18.35 -26.20
C GLU A 39 -6.01 -18.93 -27.51
N GLU A 40 -5.34 -18.10 -28.32
CA GLU A 40 -4.82 -18.51 -29.63
C GLU A 40 -3.49 -19.28 -29.55
N ARG A 41 -2.60 -18.90 -28.62
CA ARG A 41 -1.18 -19.32 -28.63
C ARG A 41 -0.74 -19.99 -27.33
N GLY A 42 -1.58 -19.97 -26.30
CA GLY A 42 -1.31 -20.52 -24.99
C GLY A 42 -0.51 -19.58 -24.07
N PRO A 43 -0.57 -19.77 -22.75
CA PRO A 43 0.06 -18.88 -21.75
C PRO A 43 1.60 -18.96 -21.71
N GLU A 44 2.19 -19.91 -22.44
CA GLU A 44 3.63 -20.13 -22.49
C GLU A 44 4.37 -19.00 -23.24
N THR A 45 3.67 -18.30 -24.14
CA THR A 45 4.24 -17.21 -24.95
C THR A 45 4.44 -15.92 -24.16
N LEU A 46 3.74 -15.77 -23.03
CA LEU A 46 3.79 -14.56 -22.23
C LEU A 46 5.15 -14.38 -21.56
N THR A 47 5.63 -13.14 -21.53
CA THR A 47 6.75 -12.71 -20.70
C THR A 47 6.40 -12.78 -19.21
N GLN A 48 7.40 -12.61 -18.33
CA GLN A 48 7.13 -12.60 -16.89
C GLN A 48 6.25 -11.41 -16.49
N GLU A 49 6.46 -10.26 -17.11
CA GLU A 49 5.71 -9.03 -16.92
C GLU A 49 4.25 -9.19 -17.37
N GLU A 50 4.02 -9.72 -18.57
CA GLU A 50 2.68 -9.98 -19.09
C GLU A 50 1.93 -10.99 -18.24
N ARG A 51 2.59 -12.05 -17.73
CA ARG A 51 1.96 -13.00 -16.80
C ARG A 51 1.49 -12.32 -15.52
N LYS A 52 2.29 -11.41 -14.96
CA LYS A 52 1.91 -10.65 -13.75
C LYS A 52 0.73 -9.72 -14.05
N GLU A 53 0.78 -8.98 -15.15
CA GLU A 53 -0.30 -8.08 -15.54
C GLU A 53 -1.60 -8.85 -15.84
N TYR A 54 -1.52 -9.95 -16.58
CA TYR A 54 -2.64 -10.82 -16.88
C TYR A 54 -3.24 -11.45 -15.62
N SER A 55 -2.41 -11.84 -14.65
CA SER A 55 -2.88 -12.31 -13.34
C SER A 55 -3.66 -11.23 -12.59
N VAL A 56 -3.21 -9.98 -12.60
CA VAL A 56 -3.93 -8.86 -11.98
C VAL A 56 -5.26 -8.60 -12.69
N PHE A 57 -5.28 -8.67 -14.02
CA PHE A 57 -6.51 -8.55 -14.82
C PHE A 57 -7.52 -9.65 -14.46
N TRP A 58 -7.07 -10.90 -14.35
CA TRP A 58 -7.91 -12.02 -13.93
C TRP A 58 -8.50 -11.84 -12.53
N GLU A 59 -7.72 -11.34 -11.58
CA GLU A 59 -8.24 -11.03 -10.24
C GLU A 59 -9.31 -9.92 -10.28
N LEU A 60 -9.15 -8.93 -11.17
CA LEU A 60 -10.18 -7.90 -11.37
C LEU A 60 -11.50 -8.50 -11.90
N LEU A 61 -11.43 -9.41 -12.89
CA LEU A 61 -12.60 -10.11 -13.41
C LEU A 61 -13.32 -10.95 -12.35
N LYS A 62 -12.58 -11.60 -11.44
CA LYS A 62 -13.15 -12.34 -10.30
C LYS A 62 -13.87 -11.44 -9.30
N ILE A 63 -13.35 -10.23 -9.07
CA ILE A 63 -13.88 -9.28 -8.09
C ILE A 63 -15.14 -8.57 -8.60
N VAL A 64 -15.21 -8.29 -9.90
CA VAL A 64 -16.30 -7.53 -10.52
C VAL A 64 -17.21 -8.48 -11.30
N PRO A 65 -18.43 -8.77 -10.80
CA PRO A 65 -19.34 -9.67 -11.48
C PRO A 65 -19.66 -9.23 -12.92
N ASN A 66 -19.63 -10.18 -13.86
CA ASN A 66 -19.94 -9.98 -15.28
C ASN A 66 -19.07 -8.90 -15.97
N LEU A 67 -17.89 -8.59 -15.43
CA LEU A 67 -17.02 -7.58 -16.03
C LEU A 67 -16.52 -8.01 -17.41
N GLU A 68 -16.15 -9.28 -17.57
CA GLU A 68 -15.67 -9.85 -18.84
C GLU A 68 -16.70 -9.67 -19.96
N ASP A 69 -17.92 -10.18 -19.77
CA ASP A 69 -19.01 -10.01 -20.72
C ASP A 69 -19.24 -8.53 -21.04
N ARG A 70 -19.23 -7.68 -20.00
CA ARG A 70 -19.44 -6.24 -20.15
C ARG A 70 -18.36 -5.61 -21.00
N ILE A 71 -17.07 -5.88 -20.78
CA ILE A 71 -15.98 -5.26 -21.57
C ILE A 71 -15.94 -5.81 -22.99
N MET A 72 -16.26 -7.09 -23.19
CA MET A 72 -16.25 -7.73 -24.52
C MET A 72 -17.41 -7.27 -25.41
N SER A 73 -18.55 -6.89 -24.82
CA SER A 73 -19.70 -6.39 -25.57
C SER A 73 -19.80 -4.85 -25.65
N SER A 74 -18.88 -4.12 -25.01
CA SER A 74 -18.96 -2.66 -24.86
C SER A 74 -18.29 -1.90 -26.00
N SER A 75 -18.71 -0.65 -26.21
CA SER A 75 -17.93 0.30 -27.00
C SER A 75 -16.64 0.71 -26.26
N GLU A 76 -15.69 1.30 -26.98
CA GLU A 76 -14.47 1.85 -26.37
C GLU A 76 -14.80 2.90 -25.30
N GLN A 77 -15.79 3.77 -25.56
CA GLN A 77 -16.24 4.77 -24.60
C GLN A 77 -16.85 4.14 -23.33
N ASP A 78 -17.63 3.08 -23.47
CA ASP A 78 -18.20 2.37 -22.33
C ASP A 78 -17.11 1.66 -21.50
N MET A 79 -16.10 1.09 -22.17
CA MET A 79 -14.94 0.50 -21.49
C MET A 79 -14.17 1.55 -20.68
N ILE A 80 -13.94 2.74 -21.25
CA ILE A 80 -13.30 3.86 -20.56
C ILE A 80 -14.13 4.26 -19.33
N ALA A 81 -15.46 4.39 -19.46
CA ALA A 81 -16.33 4.73 -18.35
C ALA A 81 -16.29 3.67 -17.22
N VAL A 82 -16.25 2.38 -17.57
CA VAL A 82 -16.07 1.29 -16.61
C VAL A 82 -14.72 1.39 -15.89
N ALA A 83 -13.64 1.61 -16.64
CA ALA A 83 -12.30 1.78 -16.09
C ALA A 83 -12.23 2.96 -15.12
N GLU A 84 -12.83 4.10 -15.47
CA GLU A 84 -12.87 5.30 -14.63
C GLU A 84 -13.61 5.08 -13.30
N LEU A 85 -14.72 4.34 -13.31
CA LEU A 85 -15.47 4.02 -12.09
C LEU A 85 -14.65 3.12 -11.14
N ILE A 86 -14.01 2.08 -11.68
CA ILE A 86 -13.14 1.19 -10.90
C ILE A 86 -11.91 1.96 -10.39
N GLN A 87 -11.25 2.75 -11.25
CA GLN A 87 -10.11 3.59 -10.89
C GLN A 87 -10.46 4.61 -9.80
N THR A 88 -11.66 5.19 -9.86
CA THR A 88 -12.21 6.06 -8.83
C THR A 88 -12.29 5.31 -7.50
N GLY A 89 -12.81 4.09 -7.51
CA GLY A 89 -12.84 3.21 -6.34
C GLY A 89 -11.47 2.99 -5.71
N THR A 90 -10.50 2.55 -6.52
CA THR A 90 -9.10 2.33 -6.10
C THR A 90 -8.49 3.60 -5.48
N SER A 91 -8.67 4.75 -6.15
CA SER A 91 -8.11 6.03 -5.73
C SER A 91 -8.72 6.53 -4.43
N VAL A 92 -10.04 6.42 -4.29
CA VAL A 92 -10.76 6.81 -3.08
C VAL A 92 -10.36 5.91 -1.91
N ALA A 93 -10.31 4.58 -2.09
CA ALA A 93 -9.85 3.66 -1.04
C ALA A 93 -8.47 4.05 -0.49
N ARG A 94 -7.48 4.22 -1.38
CA ARG A 94 -6.13 4.63 -1.00
C ARG A 94 -6.10 5.97 -0.26
N SER A 95 -6.85 6.96 -0.75
CA SER A 95 -6.89 8.28 -0.10
C SER A 95 -7.54 8.26 1.27
N ASP A 96 -8.62 7.49 1.46
CA ASP A 96 -9.26 7.27 2.75
C ASP A 96 -8.31 6.54 3.73
N ASP A 97 -7.63 5.49 3.25
CA ASP A 97 -6.71 4.69 4.05
C ASP A 97 -5.51 5.53 4.50
N MET A 98 -4.87 6.27 3.59
CA MET A 98 -3.80 7.22 3.93
C MET A 98 -4.26 8.30 4.92
N LYS A 99 -5.46 8.85 4.71
CA LYS A 99 -6.00 9.93 5.57
C LYS A 99 -6.25 9.43 6.98
N SER A 100 -6.82 8.24 7.13
CA SER A 100 -7.15 7.66 8.44
C SER A 100 -5.88 7.17 9.16
N MET A 101 -4.97 6.50 8.46
CA MET A 101 -3.66 6.09 9.01
C MET A 101 -2.83 7.27 9.52
N LYS A 102 -2.87 8.42 8.83
CA LYS A 102 -2.11 9.62 9.23
C LYS A 102 -2.36 10.01 10.68
N ALA A 103 -3.61 9.91 11.14
CA ALA A 103 -3.94 10.22 12.53
C ALA A 103 -3.62 9.05 13.46
N ALA A 104 -4.04 7.84 13.08
CA ALA A 104 -3.92 6.65 13.91
C ALA A 104 -2.48 6.27 14.26
N ILE A 105 -1.54 6.43 13.31
CA ILE A 105 -0.13 6.10 13.53
C ILE A 105 0.49 6.89 14.69
N ILE A 106 0.02 8.12 14.94
CA ILE A 106 0.53 8.93 16.05
C ILE A 106 0.09 8.32 17.38
N ASP A 107 -1.13 7.80 17.46
CA ASP A 107 -1.62 7.15 18.67
C ASP A 107 -0.87 5.84 18.92
N TRP A 108 -0.62 5.05 17.87
CA TRP A 108 0.06 3.75 17.98
C TRP A 108 1.52 3.87 18.42
N ILE A 109 2.24 4.91 17.97
CA ILE A 109 3.64 5.13 18.37
C ILE A 109 3.76 5.90 19.70
N THR A 110 2.67 6.46 20.22
CA THR A 110 2.69 7.18 21.50
C THR A 110 2.57 6.18 22.65
N PRO A 111 3.54 6.09 23.58
CA PRO A 111 3.43 5.20 24.72
C PRO A 111 2.20 5.52 25.57
N LYS A 112 1.53 4.49 26.10
CA LYS A 112 0.29 4.65 26.89
C LYS A 112 0.52 5.59 28.08
N GLY A 113 -0.32 6.61 28.20
CA GLY A 113 -0.25 7.61 29.27
C GLY A 113 0.87 8.64 29.12
N GLN A 114 1.61 8.63 28.01
CA GLN A 114 2.68 9.58 27.73
C GLN A 114 2.35 10.45 26.51
N ALA A 115 3.20 11.43 26.23
CA ALA A 115 3.15 12.23 25.03
C ALA A 115 4.49 12.13 24.28
N LEU A 116 4.44 12.21 22.95
CA LEU A 116 5.63 12.38 22.14
C LEU A 116 6.24 13.76 22.41
N ILE A 117 7.57 13.82 22.47
CA ILE A 117 8.33 15.04 22.72
C ILE A 117 9.32 15.25 21.57
N PRO A 118 9.20 16.35 20.79
CA PRO A 118 8.11 17.34 20.82
C PRO A 118 6.73 16.76 20.45
N HIS A 119 5.65 17.40 20.88
CA HIS A 119 4.29 16.94 20.54
C HIS A 119 4.09 16.89 19.01
N ILE A 120 3.62 15.74 18.51
CA ILE A 120 3.24 15.59 17.10
C ILE A 120 1.71 15.67 16.98
N PRO A 121 1.15 16.66 16.27
CA PRO A 121 -0.28 16.73 16.04
C PRO A 121 -0.76 15.63 15.07
N ARG A 122 -1.88 14.98 15.40
CA ARG A 122 -2.46 13.87 14.61
C ARG A 122 -2.81 14.26 13.17
N ASN A 123 -3.20 15.51 12.94
CA ASN A 123 -3.67 16.00 11.64
C ASN A 123 -2.59 16.65 10.76
N ALA A 124 -1.38 16.92 11.29
CA ALA A 124 -0.29 17.52 10.53
C ALA A 124 0.87 16.55 10.29
N LYS A 125 1.55 16.69 9.15
CA LYS A 125 2.75 15.92 8.82
C LYS A 125 4.03 16.55 9.40
N THR A 126 3.98 17.84 9.70
CA THR A 126 5.10 18.59 10.29
C THR A 126 5.50 17.97 11.63
N GLY A 127 6.82 17.91 11.88
CA GLY A 127 7.35 17.32 13.11
C GLY A 127 7.42 15.79 13.10
N ARG A 128 7.11 15.12 11.99
CA ARG A 128 7.36 13.69 11.77
C ARG A 128 8.67 13.47 11.01
N GLY A 129 9.10 12.21 10.87
CA GLY A 129 10.30 11.84 10.12
C GLY A 129 11.57 11.88 10.97
N PHE A 130 12.71 12.13 10.34
CA PHE A 130 14.02 12.14 11.02
C PHE A 130 14.26 13.33 11.97
N HIS A 131 13.38 14.33 11.96
CA HIS A 131 13.50 15.49 12.85
C HIS A 131 12.86 15.27 14.24
N HIS A 132 12.27 14.09 14.48
CA HIS A 132 11.67 13.73 15.75
C HIS A 132 12.24 12.40 16.22
N GLU A 133 12.57 12.28 17.51
CA GLU A 133 13.30 11.12 18.04
C GLU A 133 12.54 9.81 17.87
N CYS A 134 11.26 9.75 18.23
CA CYS A 134 10.44 8.54 18.05
C CYS A 134 10.29 8.11 16.57
N THR A 135 9.76 8.98 15.70
CA THR A 135 9.57 8.62 14.28
C THR A 135 10.89 8.41 13.55
N GLY A 136 11.95 9.13 13.93
CA GLY A 136 13.28 8.97 13.35
C GLY A 136 13.89 7.61 13.69
N ALA A 137 13.75 7.15 14.94
CA ALA A 137 14.19 5.81 15.34
C ALA A 137 13.46 4.71 14.56
N LEU A 138 12.14 4.82 14.40
CA LEU A 138 11.32 3.87 13.65
C LEU A 138 11.64 3.86 12.14
N LEU A 139 11.96 5.02 11.57
CA LEU A 139 12.29 5.16 10.15
C LEU A 139 13.77 4.92 9.84
N CYS A 140 14.62 4.84 10.86
CA CYS A 140 16.05 4.60 10.69
C CYS A 140 16.22 3.28 9.93
N PRO A 141 17.05 3.24 8.87
CA PRO A 141 17.28 1.99 8.16
C PRO A 141 18.01 1.01 9.08
N ALA A 142 17.65 -0.27 8.98
CA ALA A 142 17.99 -1.30 9.95
C ALA A 142 19.51 -1.53 10.15
N GLY A 143 20.32 -1.32 9.10
CA GLY A 143 21.78 -1.38 9.18
C GLY A 143 22.44 -0.17 9.85
N TYR A 144 21.67 0.82 10.30
CA TYR A 144 22.19 2.01 10.98
C TYR A 144 21.62 2.14 12.39
N GLU A 145 22.47 2.63 13.29
CA GLU A 145 22.06 2.89 14.66
C GLU A 145 21.51 4.32 14.79
N TRP A 146 20.24 4.45 15.15
CA TRP A 146 19.64 5.77 15.37
C TRP A 146 20.37 6.55 16.48
N ALA A 147 20.88 5.89 17.53
CA ALA A 147 21.60 6.57 18.61
C ALA A 147 22.88 7.29 18.14
N ASN A 148 23.45 6.91 16.99
CA ASN A 148 24.62 7.56 16.42
C ASN A 148 24.28 8.97 15.88
N SER A 149 24.89 9.99 16.48
CA SER A 149 24.66 11.40 16.12
C SER A 149 25.01 11.74 14.67
N GLU A 150 26.03 11.08 14.09
CA GLU A 150 26.40 11.26 12.69
C GLU A 150 25.33 10.68 11.75
N THR A 151 24.84 9.47 12.06
CA THR A 151 23.71 8.86 11.35
C THR A 151 22.49 9.77 11.37
N LYS A 152 22.09 10.27 12.56
CA LYS A 152 20.97 11.22 12.69
C LYS A 152 21.18 12.46 11.84
N ALA A 153 22.37 13.06 11.90
CA ALA A 153 22.69 14.28 11.15
C ALA A 153 22.59 14.05 9.64
N LYS A 154 23.18 12.97 9.12
CA LYS A 154 23.15 12.64 7.69
C LYS A 154 21.75 12.28 7.18
N LEU A 155 20.93 11.61 7.99
CA LEU A 155 19.53 11.34 7.66
C LEU A 155 18.70 12.63 7.63
N ARG A 156 18.89 13.52 8.62
CA ARG A 156 18.20 14.83 8.68
C ARG A 156 18.58 15.75 7.52
N SER A 157 19.86 15.75 7.13
CA SER A 157 20.38 16.57 6.01
C SER A 157 20.23 15.92 4.63
N SER A 158 19.68 14.70 4.54
CA SER A 158 19.60 13.90 3.31
C SER A 158 20.96 13.62 2.64
N GLN A 159 22.03 13.62 3.42
CA GLN A 159 23.39 13.28 2.96
C GLN A 159 23.65 11.76 2.99
N LEU A 160 22.85 11.00 3.72
CA LEU A 160 22.89 9.53 3.68
C LEU A 160 21.96 9.04 2.57
N GLN A 161 22.55 8.43 1.52
CA GLN A 161 21.80 7.69 0.53
C GLN A 161 21.55 6.27 1.07
N VAL A 162 20.29 5.98 1.39
CA VAL A 162 19.87 4.68 1.92
C VAL A 162 19.59 3.76 0.74
N ALA A 163 20.24 2.59 0.72
CA ALA A 163 20.00 1.58 -0.31
C ALA A 163 18.60 0.95 -0.18
N GLY A 164 18.05 0.44 -1.28
CA GLY A 164 16.67 -0.07 -1.31
C GLY A 164 16.45 -1.36 -0.49
N ASP A 165 17.52 -2.06 -0.16
CA ASP A 165 17.54 -3.24 0.72
C ASP A 165 17.64 -2.87 2.21
N GLN A 166 17.90 -1.60 2.54
CA GLN A 166 17.95 -1.09 3.91
C GLN A 166 16.55 -0.70 4.37
N TRP A 167 15.82 -1.70 4.84
CA TRP A 167 14.46 -1.55 5.37
C TRP A 167 14.42 -0.68 6.64
N PRO A 168 13.40 0.17 6.80
CA PRO A 168 13.17 0.87 8.07
C PRO A 168 12.91 -0.09 9.23
N LEU A 169 13.40 0.27 10.42
CA LEU A 169 13.30 -0.55 11.63
C LEU A 169 11.85 -0.86 12.04
N PHE A 170 10.89 0.01 11.73
CA PHE A 170 9.47 -0.21 12.04
C PHE A 170 8.87 -1.45 11.35
N LEU A 171 9.53 -2.04 10.34
CA LEU A 171 9.08 -3.26 9.69
C LEU A 171 9.39 -4.52 10.51
N TYR A 172 10.34 -4.44 11.43
CA TYR A 172 10.81 -5.61 12.17
C TYR A 172 10.02 -5.84 13.47
N ALA A 173 9.88 -7.11 13.87
CA ALA A 173 9.39 -7.50 15.18
C ALA A 173 10.19 -6.78 16.27
N ASP A 174 9.48 -6.24 17.26
CA ASP A 174 10.04 -5.48 18.39
C ASP A 174 10.99 -4.33 18.00
N TYR A 175 10.95 -3.90 16.74
CA TYR A 175 11.85 -2.90 16.16
C TYR A 175 13.33 -3.29 16.34
N SER A 176 13.65 -4.57 16.17
CA SER A 176 15.00 -5.12 16.30
C SER A 176 15.46 -5.76 15.00
N TYR A 177 16.72 -5.50 14.62
CA TYR A 177 17.33 -6.05 13.42
C TYR A 177 18.45 -7.03 13.79
N ASP A 178 18.41 -8.22 13.20
CA ASP A 178 19.45 -9.23 13.32
C ASP A 178 20.36 -9.17 12.09
N ALA A 179 21.63 -8.82 12.29
CA ALA A 179 22.58 -8.70 11.20
C ALA A 179 23.03 -10.06 10.65
N GLU A 180 22.93 -11.13 11.44
CA GLU A 180 23.28 -12.49 11.05
C GLU A 180 22.11 -13.18 10.33
N ASP A 181 20.87 -12.80 10.67
CA ASP A 181 19.66 -13.19 9.95
C ASP A 181 18.73 -12.00 9.66
N PRO A 182 18.99 -11.24 8.56
CA PRO A 182 18.20 -10.05 8.20
C PRO A 182 16.72 -10.31 7.93
N TRP A 183 16.30 -11.57 7.76
CA TRP A 183 14.89 -11.92 7.54
C TRP A 183 14.15 -12.15 8.85
N ASN A 184 14.89 -12.38 9.94
CA ASN A 184 14.32 -12.59 11.26
C ASN A 184 13.49 -11.36 11.68
N GLY A 185 12.21 -11.59 11.98
CA GLY A 185 11.29 -10.54 12.38
C GLY A 185 10.87 -9.56 11.28
N LEU A 186 11.39 -9.64 10.05
CA LEU A 186 11.01 -8.74 8.96
C LEU A 186 9.51 -8.85 8.65
N LEU A 187 8.82 -7.72 8.51
CA LEU A 187 7.37 -7.59 8.31
C LEU A 187 6.48 -8.10 9.46
N HIS A 188 7.04 -8.31 10.65
CA HIS A 188 6.32 -8.83 11.82
C HIS A 188 6.05 -7.77 12.91
N SER A 189 6.25 -6.49 12.64
CA SER A 189 6.03 -5.46 13.65
C SER A 189 4.55 -5.28 14.03
N SER A 190 4.30 -4.91 15.28
CA SER A 190 2.95 -4.60 15.77
C SER A 190 2.31 -3.40 15.06
N LEU A 191 3.12 -2.48 14.51
CA LEU A 191 2.62 -1.37 13.69
C LEU A 191 2.04 -1.86 12.36
N LEU A 192 2.66 -2.86 11.72
CA LEU A 192 2.12 -3.45 10.50
C LEU A 192 0.82 -4.20 10.77
N VAL A 193 0.74 -4.94 11.89
CA VAL A 193 -0.49 -5.61 12.32
C VAL A 193 -1.61 -4.58 12.59
N SER A 194 -1.27 -3.48 13.26
CA SER A 194 -2.22 -2.37 13.52
C SER A 194 -2.70 -1.73 12.22
N ALA A 195 -1.79 -1.46 11.27
CA ALA A 195 -2.14 -0.92 9.96
C ALA A 195 -3.04 -1.86 9.15
N TYR A 196 -2.74 -3.16 9.18
CA TYR A 196 -3.56 -4.19 8.52
C TYR A 196 -4.98 -4.20 9.09
N ARG A 197 -5.13 -4.29 10.41
CA ARG A 197 -6.46 -4.26 11.07
C ARG A 197 -7.20 -2.95 10.77
N HIS A 198 -6.50 -1.83 10.81
CA HIS A 198 -7.10 -0.52 10.54
C HIS A 198 -7.69 -0.42 9.12
N ILE A 199 -7.00 -0.96 8.10
CA ILE A 199 -7.41 -0.89 6.70
C ILE A 199 -8.43 -1.97 6.32
N PHE A 200 -8.15 -3.22 6.69
CA PHE A 200 -8.84 -4.39 6.14
C PHE A 200 -9.98 -4.91 7.01
N THR A 201 -9.98 -4.58 8.31
CA THR A 201 -11.07 -4.99 9.22
C THR A 201 -11.86 -3.77 9.68
N SER A 202 -11.30 -2.96 10.58
CA SER A 202 -11.87 -1.68 11.00
C SER A 202 -10.89 -0.90 11.87
N PRO A 203 -10.94 0.45 11.87
CA PRO A 203 -10.16 1.26 12.81
C PRO A 203 -10.37 0.88 14.29
N SER A 204 -11.59 0.45 14.66
CA SER A 204 -11.94 0.02 16.02
C SER A 204 -11.34 -1.32 16.45
N SER A 205 -10.85 -2.13 15.51
CA SER A 205 -10.30 -3.47 15.83
C SER A 205 -8.81 -3.46 16.19
N VAL A 206 -8.15 -2.31 16.11
CA VAL A 206 -6.72 -2.20 16.45
C VAL A 206 -6.49 -2.40 17.95
N ASP A 207 -7.39 -1.89 18.79
CA ASP A 207 -7.26 -1.94 20.26
C ASP A 207 -7.86 -3.21 20.90
N GLN A 208 -8.26 -4.20 20.08
CA GLN A 208 -8.81 -5.50 20.52
C GLN A 208 -7.73 -6.58 20.57
#